data_AF-A0A258AXH3-F1
#
_entry.id   AF-A0A258AXH3-F1
#
_cell.length_a   1.000
_cell.length_b   1.000
_cell.length_c   1.000
_cell.angle_alpha   90.00
_cell.angle_beta   90.00
_cell.angle_gamma   90.00
#
_symmetry.space_group_name_H-M   'P 1'
#
loop_
_entity.id
_entity.type
_entity.pdbx_description
1 polymer ?
#
loop_
_entity_poly.entity_id
_entity_poly.type
_entity_poly.pdbx_seq_one_letter_code
_entity_poly.pdbx_strand_id
1 'polypeptide(L)'
;MRRYAFIGLLALVIVATSCTMLRTCWARLSTSIASTGGKKLHLRLPDDGRTHLQKDKRWAADQLGTSTGTLGSHGCLVSSVAMACSDLGVKLTPKELNERLKKAGGFLPQGWVVWNAIPRVTDNKLAADYHSSASHAIMDAALERGAYPVVKYFLPGGIQHWCVIVGKDGLEYLARDPLRDDEKPVKLSELTAKVYAVRVIRRVE
;
A
#
# COMPACT_ATOMS: atom_id res chain seq x y z
N MET A 1 39.29 10.15 -33.00
CA MET A 1 38.74 9.26 -31.95
C MET A 1 38.13 10.00 -30.75
N ARG A 2 38.75 11.06 -30.19
CA ARG A 2 38.19 11.81 -29.03
C ARG A 2 36.81 12.47 -29.28
N ARG A 3 36.54 13.01 -30.47
CA ARG A 3 35.26 13.70 -30.76
C ARG A 3 34.03 12.78 -30.72
N TYR A 4 34.16 11.52 -31.16
CA TYR A 4 33.06 10.56 -31.13
C TYR A 4 32.77 10.03 -29.72
N ALA A 5 33.78 9.94 -28.85
CA ALA A 5 33.61 9.58 -27.45
C ALA A 5 32.83 10.65 -26.64
N PHE A 6 33.05 11.94 -26.92
CA PHE A 6 32.31 13.03 -26.28
C PHE A 6 30.83 13.09 -26.72
N ILE A 7 30.55 12.83 -28.00
CA ILE A 7 29.17 12.79 -28.53
C ILE A 7 28.40 11.59 -27.95
N GLY A 8 29.05 10.43 -27.87
CA GLY A 8 28.47 9.24 -27.23
C GLY A 8 28.13 9.45 -25.76
N LEU A 9 29.02 10.10 -25.00
CA LEU A 9 28.78 10.43 -23.59
C LEU A 9 27.62 11.43 -23.41
N LEU A 10 27.54 12.46 -24.25
CA LEU A 10 26.48 13.48 -24.19
C LEU A 10 25.09 12.87 -24.50
N ALA A 11 25.01 12.02 -25.53
CA ALA A 11 23.77 11.32 -25.87
C ALA A 11 23.29 10.40 -24.74
N LEU A 12 24.21 9.71 -24.07
CA LEU A 12 23.90 8.80 -22.97
C LEU A 12 23.41 9.56 -21.72
N VAL A 13 23.98 10.74 -21.45
CA VAL A 13 23.51 11.65 -20.38
C VAL A 13 22.12 12.23 -20.71
N ILE A 14 21.85 12.62 -21.95
CA ILE A 14 20.53 13.13 -22.38
C ILE A 14 19.46 12.03 -22.28
N VAL A 15 19.77 10.80 -22.68
CA VAL A 15 18.84 9.66 -22.55
C VAL A 15 18.60 9.31 -21.07
N ALA A 16 19.66 9.29 -20.25
CA ALA A 16 19.53 9.01 -18.81
C ALA A 16 18.72 10.09 -18.07
N THR A 17 18.96 11.38 -18.37
CA THR A 17 18.21 12.50 -17.80
C THR A 17 16.77 12.55 -18.30
N SER A 18 16.52 12.20 -19.57
CA SER A 18 15.16 12.08 -20.11
C SER A 18 14.39 10.93 -19.45
N CYS A 19 15.03 9.78 -19.21
CA CYS A 19 14.42 8.65 -18.50
C CYS A 19 14.10 8.96 -17.03
N THR A 20 14.95 9.72 -16.34
CA THR A 20 14.69 10.15 -14.95
C THR A 20 13.64 11.24 -14.88
N MET A 21 13.66 12.23 -15.79
CA MET A 21 12.62 13.26 -15.93
C MET A 21 11.25 12.66 -16.29
N LEU A 22 11.19 11.69 -17.20
CA LEU A 22 9.94 11.01 -17.56
C LEU A 22 9.39 10.18 -16.39
N ARG A 23 10.26 9.54 -15.59
CA ARG A 23 9.85 8.82 -14.36
C ARG A 23 9.34 9.77 -13.28
N THR A 24 9.99 10.91 -13.07
CA THR A 24 9.54 11.90 -12.07
C THR A 24 8.29 12.65 -12.53
N CYS A 25 8.14 12.92 -13.83
CA CYS A 25 6.92 13.46 -14.42
C CYS A 25 5.77 12.44 -14.37
N TRP A 26 5.98 11.15 -14.67
CA TRP A 26 4.94 10.13 -14.54
C TRP A 26 4.50 9.90 -13.09
N ALA A 27 5.42 9.98 -12.12
CA ALA A 27 5.07 9.99 -10.71
C ALA A 27 4.23 11.23 -10.30
N ARG A 28 4.43 12.37 -10.97
CA ARG A 28 3.62 13.60 -10.82
C ARG A 28 2.31 13.60 -11.62
N LEU A 29 2.18 12.74 -12.63
CA LEU A 29 0.97 12.54 -13.45
C LEU A 29 0.01 11.49 -12.88
N SER A 30 0.36 10.81 -11.79
CA SER A 30 -0.60 10.00 -11.03
C SER A 30 -1.66 10.95 -10.44
N THR A 31 -2.86 10.95 -11.02
CA THR A 31 -3.99 11.74 -10.54
C THR A 31 -4.38 11.26 -9.14
N SER A 32 -3.90 11.98 -8.12
CA SER A 32 -4.34 11.76 -6.75
C SER A 32 -5.82 12.11 -6.64
N ILE A 33 -6.56 11.38 -5.83
CA ILE A 33 -7.92 11.74 -5.42
C ILE A 33 -7.89 12.40 -4.03
N ALA A 34 -8.95 13.12 -3.66
CA ALA A 34 -9.09 13.61 -2.29
C ALA A 34 -9.24 12.43 -1.30
N SER A 35 -8.92 12.66 -0.03
CA SER A 35 -9.13 11.66 1.03
C SER A 35 -10.59 11.48 1.44
N THR A 36 -11.48 12.32 0.94
CA THR A 36 -12.94 12.21 1.10
C THR A 36 -13.61 12.32 -0.27
N GLY A 37 -14.81 11.77 -0.43
CA GLY A 37 -15.57 11.85 -1.68
C GLY A 37 -16.13 10.51 -2.14
N GLY A 38 -16.65 10.45 -3.36
CA GLY A 38 -17.35 9.28 -3.90
C GLY A 38 -18.81 9.21 -3.48
N LYS A 39 -19.37 7.99 -3.46
CA LYS A 39 -20.74 7.71 -3.01
C LYS A 39 -20.84 7.87 -1.49
N LYS A 40 -21.94 8.43 -0.98
CA LYS A 40 -22.20 8.45 0.46
C LYS A 40 -22.51 7.04 0.95
N LEU A 41 -21.77 6.55 1.94
CA LEU A 41 -21.97 5.24 2.56
C LEU A 41 -21.91 5.39 4.08
N HIS A 42 -22.62 4.52 4.79
CA HIS A 42 -22.51 4.41 6.25
C HIS A 42 -22.29 2.93 6.56
N LEU A 43 -21.03 2.51 6.50
CA LEU A 43 -20.66 1.13 6.74
C LEU A 43 -19.33 1.05 7.47
N ARG A 44 -19.22 0.05 8.33
CA ARG A 44 -17.96 -0.37 8.92
C ARG A 44 -17.82 -1.87 8.68
N LEU A 45 -16.76 -2.25 8.01
CA LEU A 45 -16.42 -3.65 7.84
C LEU A 45 -15.90 -4.21 9.17
N PRO A 46 -16.05 -5.52 9.42
CA PRO A 46 -15.48 -6.14 10.62
C PRO A 46 -13.97 -5.89 10.67
N ASP A 47 -13.47 -5.34 11.77
CA ASP A 47 -12.04 -5.32 12.08
C ASP A 47 -11.82 -6.02 13.41
N ASP A 48 -10.69 -6.70 13.58
CA ASP A 48 -10.38 -7.44 14.82
C ASP A 48 -10.09 -6.55 16.04
N GLY A 49 -10.28 -5.23 15.90
CA GLY A 49 -10.09 -4.23 16.94
C GLY A 49 -8.63 -3.90 17.22
N ARG A 50 -7.65 -4.60 16.63
CA ARG A 50 -6.23 -4.41 16.92
C ARG A 50 -5.46 -3.98 15.69
N THR A 51 -4.92 -2.77 15.75
CA THR A 51 -4.00 -2.31 14.70
C THR A 51 -2.71 -3.13 14.74
N HIS A 52 -2.34 -3.73 13.61
CA HIS A 52 -1.00 -4.27 13.44
C HIS A 52 0.00 -3.12 13.27
N LEU A 53 0.53 -2.59 14.38
CA LEU A 53 1.50 -1.51 14.37
C LEU A 53 2.80 -1.96 13.71
N GLN A 54 3.28 -1.27 12.68
CA GLN A 54 4.53 -1.67 12.02
C GLN A 54 5.73 -1.62 12.99
N LYS A 55 5.66 -0.75 14.01
CA LYS A 55 6.69 -0.53 15.03
C LYS A 55 6.55 -1.44 16.26
N ASP A 56 5.64 -2.42 16.24
CA ASP A 56 5.52 -3.38 17.33
C ASP A 56 6.82 -4.20 17.51
N LYS A 57 7.30 -4.31 18.76
CA LYS A 57 8.56 -4.98 19.10
C LYS A 57 8.63 -6.44 18.65
N ARG A 58 7.50 -7.11 18.48
CA ARG A 58 7.42 -8.51 18.03
C ARG A 58 7.94 -8.74 16.61
N TRP A 59 7.94 -7.69 15.77
CA TRP A 59 8.33 -7.78 14.36
C TRP A 59 9.07 -6.57 13.79
N ALA A 60 9.11 -5.44 14.49
CA ALA A 60 9.71 -4.20 13.97
C ALA A 60 11.19 -4.33 13.55
N ALA A 61 11.93 -5.25 14.17
CA ALA A 61 13.32 -5.54 13.85
C ALA A 61 13.50 -6.53 12.68
N ASP A 62 12.43 -7.22 12.25
CA ASP A 62 12.52 -8.19 11.17
C ASP A 62 12.78 -7.48 9.84
N GLN A 63 13.67 -8.05 9.03
CA GLN A 63 13.98 -7.55 7.69
C GLN A 63 12.74 -7.57 6.79
N LEU A 64 12.45 -6.45 6.12
CA LEU A 64 11.34 -6.34 5.18
C LEU A 64 11.73 -6.99 3.84
N GLY A 65 11.05 -8.09 3.49
CA GLY A 65 11.34 -8.82 2.27
C GLY A 65 12.81 -9.22 2.17
N THR A 66 13.46 -8.77 1.10
CA THR A 66 14.92 -8.87 0.89
C THR A 66 15.60 -7.50 0.86
N SER A 67 14.91 -6.46 1.34
CA SER A 67 15.41 -5.08 1.34
C SER A 67 16.40 -4.84 2.46
N THR A 68 17.04 -3.66 2.46
CA THR A 68 17.87 -3.20 3.59
C THR A 68 17.04 -2.65 4.76
N GLY A 69 15.72 -2.49 4.58
CA GLY A 69 14.82 -1.98 5.61
C GLY A 69 14.25 -3.09 6.50
N THR A 70 13.56 -2.66 7.55
CA THR A 70 12.83 -3.52 8.49
C THR A 70 11.33 -3.25 8.42
N LEU A 71 10.52 -4.14 9.00
CA LEU A 71 9.08 -3.87 9.17
C LEU A 71 8.84 -2.60 10.00
N GLY A 72 9.65 -2.33 11.02
CA GLY A 72 9.54 -1.12 11.85
C GLY A 72 9.76 0.17 11.08
N SER A 73 10.67 0.15 10.10
CA SER A 73 11.03 1.34 9.31
C SER A 73 10.16 1.52 8.06
N HIS A 74 9.82 0.42 7.36
CA HIS A 74 9.19 0.48 6.03
C HIS A 74 7.99 -0.48 5.88
N GLY A 75 7.51 -1.10 6.96
CA GLY A 75 6.49 -2.16 6.94
C GLY A 75 5.04 -1.70 6.92
N CYS A 76 4.74 -0.42 6.64
CA CYS A 76 3.36 0.10 6.62
C CYS A 76 2.45 -0.70 5.69
N LEU A 77 2.96 -1.01 4.49
CA LEU A 77 2.20 -1.77 3.50
C LEU A 77 1.95 -3.21 3.97
N VAL A 78 2.98 -3.92 4.43
CA VAL A 78 2.84 -5.30 4.92
C VAL A 78 1.88 -5.35 6.11
N SER A 79 1.98 -4.39 7.02
CA SER A 79 1.09 -4.33 8.19
C SER A 79 -0.37 -4.08 7.79
N SER A 80 -0.60 -3.17 6.84
CA SER A 80 -1.94 -2.88 6.31
C SER A 80 -2.56 -4.07 5.59
N VAL A 81 -1.78 -4.79 4.77
CA VAL A 81 -2.24 -6.00 4.08
C VAL A 81 -2.49 -7.13 5.08
N ALA A 82 -1.67 -7.26 6.12
CA ALA A 82 -1.86 -8.27 7.17
C ALA A 82 -3.18 -8.05 7.94
N MET A 83 -3.54 -6.79 8.23
CA MET A 83 -4.85 -6.45 8.80
C MET A 83 -5.98 -6.85 7.84
N ALA A 84 -5.92 -6.41 6.58
CA ALA A 84 -6.94 -6.75 5.57
C ALA A 84 -7.12 -8.28 5.40
N CYS A 85 -6.03 -9.04 5.35
CA CYS A 85 -6.10 -10.51 5.28
C CYS A 85 -6.75 -11.11 6.54
N SER A 86 -6.40 -10.60 7.71
CA SER A 86 -6.93 -11.08 9.00
C SER A 86 -8.41 -10.78 9.16
N ASP A 87 -8.87 -9.63 8.68
CA ASP A 87 -10.27 -9.22 8.69
C ASP A 87 -11.11 -10.04 7.69
N LEU A 88 -10.48 -10.48 6.60
CA LEU A 88 -11.06 -11.46 5.66
C LEU A 88 -10.91 -12.93 6.11
N GLY A 89 -10.47 -13.17 7.34
CA GLY A 89 -10.45 -14.51 7.95
C GLY A 89 -9.20 -15.35 7.67
N VAL A 90 -8.18 -14.79 7.03
CA VAL A 90 -6.83 -15.40 6.97
C VAL A 90 -5.95 -14.68 7.99
N LYS A 91 -5.97 -15.14 9.24
CA LYS A 91 -5.24 -14.51 10.35
C LYS A 91 -3.73 -14.53 10.09
N LEU A 92 -3.16 -13.34 9.96
CA LEU A 92 -1.75 -13.11 9.67
C LEU A 92 -1.25 -11.88 10.42
N THR A 93 -0.20 -12.05 11.21
CA THR A 93 0.62 -10.93 11.70
C THR A 93 1.47 -10.35 10.56
N PRO A 94 2.01 -9.11 10.72
CA PRO A 94 2.95 -8.56 9.74
C PRO A 94 4.19 -9.45 9.55
N LYS A 95 4.66 -10.08 10.64
CA LYS A 95 5.75 -11.06 10.62
C LYS A 95 5.44 -12.25 9.73
N GLU A 96 4.29 -12.90 9.96
CA GLU A 96 3.89 -14.09 9.20
C GLU A 96 3.66 -13.77 7.73
N LEU A 97 3.00 -12.65 7.42
CA LEU A 97 2.81 -12.22 6.05
C LEU A 97 4.15 -11.93 5.36
N ASN A 98 5.07 -11.22 6.03
CA ASN A 98 6.41 -10.93 5.51
C ASN A 98 7.17 -12.23 5.18
N GLU A 99 7.18 -13.21 6.07
CA GLU A 99 7.89 -14.48 5.85
C GLU A 99 7.24 -15.33 4.75
N ARG A 100 5.92 -15.39 4.67
CA ARG A 100 5.23 -16.09 3.58
C ARG A 100 5.51 -15.43 2.23
N LEU A 101 5.46 -14.10 2.16
CA LEU A 101 5.79 -13.36 0.94
C LEU A 101 7.25 -13.58 0.52
N LYS A 102 8.22 -13.56 1.45
CA LYS A 102 9.62 -13.87 1.16
C LYS A 102 9.77 -15.24 0.49
N LYS A 103 9.15 -16.27 1.08
CA LYS A 103 9.18 -17.64 0.54
C LYS A 103 8.52 -17.76 -0.84
N ALA A 104 7.50 -16.95 -1.12
CA ALA A 104 6.73 -16.99 -2.37
C ALA A 104 7.25 -16.04 -3.48
N GLY A 105 8.44 -15.46 -3.31
CA GLY A 105 8.97 -14.45 -4.24
C GLY A 105 8.09 -13.19 -4.30
N GLY A 106 7.40 -12.88 -3.19
CA GLY A 106 6.39 -11.84 -3.07
C GLY A 106 6.94 -10.42 -2.88
N PHE A 107 8.23 -10.21 -3.11
CA PHE A 107 8.88 -8.91 -2.98
C PHE A 107 9.80 -8.59 -4.17
N LEU A 108 9.83 -7.33 -4.56
CA LEU A 108 10.92 -6.74 -5.33
C LEU A 108 12.10 -6.39 -4.40
N PRO A 109 13.33 -6.19 -4.94
CA PRO A 109 14.50 -5.88 -4.12
C PRO A 109 14.35 -4.67 -3.17
N GLN A 110 13.48 -3.72 -3.54
CA GLN A 110 13.17 -2.53 -2.75
C GLN A 110 12.23 -2.81 -1.56
N GLY A 111 11.79 -4.06 -1.35
CA GLY A 111 10.81 -4.42 -0.32
C GLY A 111 9.36 -4.16 -0.73
N TRP A 112 9.10 -3.94 -2.03
CA TRP A 112 7.74 -3.72 -2.54
C TRP A 112 7.01 -5.04 -2.76
N VAL A 113 5.78 -5.13 -2.26
CA VAL A 113 4.95 -6.33 -2.40
C VAL A 113 4.58 -6.56 -3.86
N VAL A 114 4.79 -7.81 -4.32
CA VAL A 114 4.28 -8.31 -5.60
C VAL A 114 2.86 -8.82 -5.39
N TRP A 115 1.86 -8.06 -5.82
CA TRP A 115 0.44 -8.30 -5.53
C TRP A 115 -0.06 -9.69 -5.95
N ASN A 116 0.46 -10.24 -7.06
CA ASN A 116 0.12 -11.59 -7.51
C ASN A 116 0.63 -12.71 -6.59
N ALA A 117 1.40 -12.40 -5.55
CA ALA A 117 1.78 -13.36 -4.51
C ALA A 117 0.70 -13.53 -3.42
N ILE A 118 -0.26 -12.61 -3.30
CA ILE A 118 -1.30 -12.67 -2.26
C ILE A 118 -2.10 -13.96 -2.29
N PRO A 119 -2.57 -14.47 -3.45
CA PRO A 119 -3.23 -15.79 -3.49
C PRO A 119 -2.35 -16.92 -2.96
N ARG A 120 -1.06 -16.94 -3.33
CA ARG A 120 -0.13 -18.01 -2.90
C ARG A 120 0.13 -18.01 -1.40
N VAL A 121 0.18 -16.84 -0.76
CA VAL A 121 0.46 -16.74 0.69
C VAL A 121 -0.79 -16.85 1.57
N THR A 122 -1.97 -16.93 0.95
CA THR A 122 -3.28 -17.04 1.59
C THR A 122 -4.05 -18.29 1.18
N ASP A 123 -3.36 -19.31 0.67
CA ASP A 123 -3.94 -20.59 0.23
C ASP A 123 -5.09 -20.42 -0.77
N ASN A 124 -4.93 -19.46 -1.70
CA ASN A 124 -5.92 -19.04 -2.71
C ASN A 124 -7.26 -18.56 -2.15
N LYS A 125 -7.37 -18.28 -0.85
CA LYS A 125 -8.59 -17.73 -0.25
C LYS A 125 -8.78 -16.26 -0.58
N LEU A 126 -7.69 -15.53 -0.75
CA LEU A 126 -7.70 -14.08 -0.97
C LEU A 126 -6.95 -13.70 -2.25
N ALA A 127 -7.32 -12.58 -2.84
CA ALA A 127 -6.65 -11.95 -3.97
C ALA A 127 -6.39 -10.47 -3.71
N ALA A 128 -5.49 -9.88 -4.50
CA ALA A 128 -5.22 -8.46 -4.49
C ALA A 128 -5.45 -7.86 -5.88
N ASP A 129 -6.33 -6.87 -5.95
CA ASP A 129 -6.59 -6.14 -7.19
C ASP A 129 -5.62 -4.95 -7.30
N TYR A 130 -4.95 -4.86 -8.46
CA TYR A 130 -4.11 -3.73 -8.82
C TYR A 130 -4.89 -2.77 -9.72
N HIS A 131 -4.86 -1.48 -9.37
CA HIS A 131 -5.46 -0.42 -10.17
C HIS A 131 -4.39 0.59 -10.59
N SER A 132 -4.47 1.04 -11.85
CA SER A 132 -3.54 1.99 -12.46
C SER A 132 -3.65 3.40 -11.88
N SER A 133 -4.81 3.77 -11.33
CA SER A 133 -5.06 5.04 -10.66
C SER A 133 -5.88 4.86 -9.39
N ALA A 134 -5.82 5.85 -8.49
CA ALA A 134 -6.73 5.93 -7.36
C ALA A 134 -8.11 6.37 -7.83
N SER A 135 -9.17 5.78 -7.29
CA SER A 135 -10.55 6.17 -7.59
C SER A 135 -11.45 5.92 -6.39
N HIS A 136 -12.33 6.88 -6.09
CA HIS A 136 -13.38 6.69 -5.10
C HIS A 136 -14.32 5.55 -5.49
N ALA A 137 -14.67 5.40 -6.77
CA ALA A 137 -15.55 4.33 -7.22
C ALA A 137 -14.98 2.93 -6.92
N ILE A 138 -13.66 2.78 -7.01
CA ILE A 138 -12.96 1.52 -6.67
C ILE A 138 -13.04 1.26 -5.16
N MET A 139 -12.78 2.28 -4.34
CA MET A 139 -12.82 2.16 -2.88
C MET A 139 -14.24 1.89 -2.38
N ASP A 140 -15.22 2.62 -2.90
CA ASP A 140 -16.64 2.47 -2.56
C ASP A 140 -17.13 1.07 -2.92
N ALA A 141 -16.91 0.62 -4.15
CA ALA A 141 -17.30 -0.71 -4.59
C ALA A 141 -16.58 -1.83 -3.83
N ALA A 142 -15.35 -1.58 -3.34
CA ALA A 142 -14.63 -2.54 -2.51
C ALA A 142 -15.27 -2.68 -1.13
N LEU A 143 -15.58 -1.56 -0.49
CA LEU A 143 -16.25 -1.56 0.80
C LEU A 143 -17.64 -2.22 0.72
N GLU A 144 -18.44 -1.89 -0.30
CA GLU A 144 -19.79 -2.46 -0.46
C GLU A 144 -19.79 -3.99 -0.63
N ARG A 145 -18.74 -4.57 -1.23
CA ARG A 145 -18.58 -6.03 -1.37
C ARG A 145 -17.82 -6.70 -0.22
N GLY A 146 -17.55 -5.98 0.87
CA GLY A 146 -16.82 -6.50 2.03
C GLY A 146 -15.33 -6.75 1.79
N ALA A 147 -14.72 -6.03 0.83
CA ALA A 147 -13.29 -6.02 0.56
C ALA A 147 -12.61 -4.78 1.15
N TYR A 148 -11.29 -4.85 1.35
CA TYR A 148 -10.54 -3.82 2.08
C TYR A 148 -9.61 -3.07 1.13
N PRO A 149 -9.87 -1.78 0.85
CA PRO A 149 -8.92 -0.91 0.18
C PRO A 149 -7.68 -0.69 1.05
N VAL A 150 -6.49 -0.81 0.45
CA VAL A 150 -5.20 -0.43 1.04
C VAL A 150 -4.69 0.75 0.21
N VAL A 151 -4.56 1.90 0.84
CA VAL A 151 -4.35 3.18 0.16
C VAL A 151 -2.96 3.73 0.40
N LYS A 152 -2.38 4.36 -0.62
CA LYS A 152 -1.08 5.04 -0.56
C LYS A 152 -1.26 6.53 -0.44
N TYR A 153 -0.54 7.14 0.48
CA TYR A 153 -0.34 8.59 0.56
C TYR A 153 1.09 8.91 0.98
N PHE A 154 1.41 10.19 1.09
CA PHE A 154 2.73 10.66 1.48
C PHE A 154 2.66 11.39 2.81
N LEU A 155 3.54 11.01 3.73
CA LEU A 155 3.78 11.73 4.97
C LEU A 155 4.62 12.99 4.69
N PRO A 156 4.72 13.93 5.65
CA PRO A 156 5.69 15.03 5.57
C PRO A 156 7.08 14.52 5.19
N GLY A 157 7.77 15.25 4.32
CA GLY A 157 9.07 14.82 3.76
C GLY A 157 8.98 13.86 2.57
N GLY A 158 7.77 13.58 2.05
CA GLY A 158 7.59 12.77 0.84
C GLY A 158 7.78 11.26 1.06
N ILE A 159 7.70 10.82 2.33
CA ILE A 159 7.82 9.41 2.68
C ILE A 159 6.54 8.68 2.28
N GLN A 160 6.69 7.64 1.46
CA GLN A 160 5.56 6.80 1.05
C GLN A 160 4.99 6.06 2.25
N HIS A 161 3.67 6.15 2.44
CA HIS A 161 2.96 5.49 3.52
C HIS A 161 1.68 4.82 3.05
N TRP A 162 1.26 3.78 3.77
CA TRP A 162 0.10 2.97 3.44
C TRP A 162 -0.73 2.68 4.69
N CYS A 163 -2.06 2.72 4.54
CA CYS A 163 -3.01 2.29 5.56
C CYS A 163 -4.13 1.46 4.92
N VAL A 164 -4.89 0.72 5.75
CA VAL A 164 -6.08 -0.03 5.30
C VAL A 164 -7.34 0.77 5.64
N ILE A 165 -8.28 0.78 4.70
CA ILE A 165 -9.61 1.36 4.87
C ILE A 165 -10.56 0.26 5.33
N VAL A 166 -11.25 0.52 6.44
CA VAL A 166 -12.13 -0.43 7.14
C VAL A 166 -13.59 0.02 7.15
N GLY A 167 -13.89 1.18 6.57
CA GLY A 167 -15.26 1.67 6.51
C GLY A 167 -15.37 3.05 5.89
N LYS A 168 -16.59 3.58 5.93
CA LYS A 168 -16.94 4.91 5.45
C LYS A 168 -18.15 5.45 6.20
N ASP A 169 -18.10 6.74 6.53
CA ASP A 169 -19.17 7.49 7.16
C ASP A 169 -19.48 8.76 6.33
N GLY A 170 -20.62 8.75 5.64
CA GLY A 170 -20.92 9.72 4.59
C GLY A 170 -19.87 9.68 3.48
N LEU A 171 -19.09 10.76 3.37
CA LEU A 171 -18.00 10.91 2.38
C LEU A 171 -16.61 10.62 2.97
N GLU A 172 -16.52 10.40 4.29
CA GLU A 172 -15.28 10.20 5.02
C GLU A 172 -14.91 8.72 5.06
N TYR A 173 -13.68 8.38 4.68
CA TYR A 173 -13.19 7.00 4.81
C TYR A 173 -12.59 6.80 6.20
N LEU A 174 -12.78 5.60 6.73
CA LEU A 174 -12.26 5.22 8.04
C LEU A 174 -11.09 4.26 7.86
N ALA A 175 -9.97 4.53 8.53
CA ALA A 175 -8.71 3.83 8.33
C ALA A 175 -8.14 3.25 9.62
N ARG A 176 -7.41 2.13 9.49
CA ARG A 176 -6.44 1.67 10.47
C ARG A 176 -5.04 1.97 9.93
N ASP A 177 -4.33 2.88 10.59
CA ASP A 177 -2.97 3.28 10.20
C ASP A 177 -1.93 2.51 11.03
N PRO A 178 -1.00 1.75 10.41
CA PRO A 178 0.01 0.98 11.12
C PRO A 178 1.05 1.83 11.89
N LEU A 179 1.00 3.16 11.80
CA LEU A 179 1.77 4.08 12.63
C LEU A 179 0.98 4.65 13.82
N ARG A 180 -0.29 4.30 13.99
CA ARG A 180 -1.14 4.84 15.05
C ARG A 180 -1.83 3.75 15.87
N ASP A 181 -1.75 3.88 17.18
CA ASP A 181 -2.33 2.95 18.15
C ASP A 181 -3.69 3.44 18.67
N ASP A 182 -4.55 3.90 17.75
CA ASP A 182 -5.90 4.32 18.11
C ASP A 182 -6.81 3.09 18.31
N GLU A 183 -7.61 3.10 19.38
CA GLU A 183 -8.58 2.04 19.68
C GLU A 183 -9.62 1.89 18.56
N LYS A 184 -10.03 3.01 17.96
CA LYS A 184 -11.03 3.08 16.89
C LYS A 184 -10.37 3.49 15.57
N PRO A 185 -10.95 3.12 14.41
CA PRO A 185 -10.54 3.64 13.12
C PRO A 185 -10.58 5.17 13.11
N VAL A 186 -9.56 5.77 12.50
CA VAL A 186 -9.42 7.22 12.34
C VAL A 186 -9.94 7.68 10.99
N LYS A 187 -10.23 8.96 10.84
CA LYS A 187 -10.63 9.52 9.55
C LYS A 187 -9.44 9.58 8.62
N LEU A 188 -9.61 9.18 7.35
CA LEU A 188 -8.53 9.27 6.37
C LEU A 188 -8.13 10.73 6.13
N SER A 189 -9.08 11.66 6.21
CA SER A 189 -8.83 13.10 6.11
C SER A 189 -7.91 13.66 7.21
N GLU A 190 -7.84 13.02 8.38
CA GLU A 190 -6.92 13.39 9.46
C GLU A 190 -5.49 12.92 9.17
N LEU A 191 -5.32 11.89 8.32
CA LEU A 191 -4.03 11.33 7.94
C LEU A 191 -3.44 12.00 6.70
N THR A 192 -4.29 12.37 5.75
CA THR A 192 -3.88 12.93 4.46
C THR A 192 -5.02 13.67 3.78
N ALA A 193 -4.69 14.67 2.95
CA ALA A 193 -5.64 15.29 2.03
C ALA A 193 -5.79 14.51 0.71
N LYS A 194 -4.84 13.64 0.38
CA LYS A 194 -4.71 13.01 -0.95
C LYS A 194 -4.36 11.53 -0.88
N VAL A 195 -4.99 10.75 -1.76
CA VAL A 195 -4.69 9.34 -2.01
C VAL A 195 -4.12 9.18 -3.41
N TYR A 196 -2.99 8.49 -3.51
CA TYR A 196 -2.19 8.37 -4.74
C TYR A 196 -2.26 6.99 -5.37
N ALA A 197 -2.62 5.96 -4.61
CA ALA A 197 -2.87 4.63 -5.16
C ALA A 197 -3.86 3.87 -4.27
N VAL A 198 -4.59 2.95 -4.89
CA VAL A 198 -5.51 2.04 -4.23
C VAL A 198 -5.20 0.61 -4.66
N ARG A 199 -5.17 -0.29 -3.69
CA ARG A 199 -5.11 -1.73 -3.87
C ARG A 199 -6.27 -2.32 -3.11
N VAL A 200 -6.83 -3.43 -3.55
CA VAL A 200 -7.97 -4.03 -2.85
C VAL A 200 -7.65 -5.46 -2.49
N ILE A 201 -7.69 -5.78 -1.20
CA ILE A 201 -7.62 -7.17 -0.74
C ILE A 201 -9.05 -7.69 -0.61
N ARG A 202 -9.33 -8.83 -1.23
CA ARG A 202 -10.67 -9.42 -1.30
C ARG A 202 -10.63 -10.94 -1.21
N ARG A 203 -11.78 -11.56 -0.96
CA ARG A 203 -11.96 -13.01 -1.12
C ARG A 203 -11.88 -13.39 -2.61
N VAL A 204 -11.39 -14.59 -2.86
CA VAL A 204 -11.60 -15.29 -4.13
C VAL A 204 -12.98 -15.93 -4.03
N GLU A 205 -13.82 -15.70 -5.05
CA GLU A 205 -15.13 -16.34 -5.20
C GLU A 205 -14.97 -17.77 -5.73
#